data_AF-A0A6A5VG91-F1
#
_entry.id   AF-A0A6A5VG91-F1
#
_cell.length_a   1.000
_cell.length_b   1.000
_cell.length_c   1.000
_cell.angle_alpha   90.00
_cell.angle_beta   90.00
_cell.angle_gamma   90.00
#
_symmetry.space_group_name_H-M   'P 1'
#
loop_
_entity.id
_entity.type
_entity.pdbx_description
1 polymer ?
#
loop_
_entity_poly.entity_id
_entity_poly.type
_entity_poly.pdbx_seq_one_letter_code
_entity_poly.pdbx_strand_id
1 'polypeptide(L)'
;MKITSSNTCFFSFGPDDSFISKSYEGLRYHSLPPTLLTLITSGSVLDVHWASLGQTPTSWILSFRDSSSTHNLAWGTSIPPRLEKVLSKLTPSPHLRVFLGQEGSYIAWDPTFVRWAGLPDRLEDTLQSWLTPAGWRAGPPRMVSWGPADAFFAMSEYGDVAYRLGPRAPDEWPIWRETVEEWKAERGFRWSAVAYLALDPIVSDQFVALRNDGTWAGSIADENSTALEAFAQNFFRRMAKPKARAKSQSPPPGTQEPRNGNYANGTPARVVEPTPEELEVYKQWSTSTGLLLASALAATVPTATPSPAPSTPTTAPKRRAPKKLQIRSQSSSASIPRPASDPSTQPPSARVPQANLLTSFPYVPPTVTTCVQPVCALQKADPNGLRACKHDVERLLRASGTYGYEWLRQERLRWHPDRFGRLCAEEWRDEGRKLAEEMFKIIDILIADLESARANGDR
;
A
#
# COMPACT_ATOMS: atom_id res chain seq x y z
N MET A 1 23.71 -19.13 -6.63
CA MET A 1 23.74 -18.22 -5.45
C MET A 1 22.44 -17.41 -5.44
N LYS A 2 21.74 -17.31 -4.30
CA LYS A 2 20.54 -16.44 -4.20
C LYS A 2 20.99 -14.99 -4.10
N ILE A 3 20.74 -14.22 -5.15
CA ILE A 3 21.04 -12.79 -5.21
C ILE A 3 20.13 -12.10 -4.18
N THR A 4 20.72 -11.53 -3.13
CA THR A 4 19.98 -10.71 -2.17
C THR A 4 19.71 -9.36 -2.81
N SER A 5 18.46 -9.13 -3.23
CA SER A 5 18.01 -7.80 -3.66
C SER A 5 17.95 -6.86 -2.45
N SER A 6 18.40 -5.63 -2.67
CA SER A 6 18.34 -4.50 -1.75
C SER A 6 16.93 -4.35 -1.18
N ASN A 7 16.85 -4.12 0.13
CA ASN A 7 15.58 -3.98 0.86
C ASN A 7 14.89 -2.63 0.61
N THR A 8 15.47 -1.76 -0.22
CA THR A 8 14.98 -0.41 -0.44
C THR A 8 13.80 -0.43 -1.41
N CYS A 9 12.70 0.22 -1.01
CA CYS A 9 11.57 0.54 -1.87
C CYS A 9 11.54 2.05 -2.12
N PHE A 10 11.19 2.46 -3.34
CA PHE A 10 11.06 3.87 -3.71
C PHE A 10 10.10 4.05 -4.89
N PHE A 11 9.65 5.29 -5.07
CA PHE A 11 8.83 5.76 -6.18
C PHE A 11 9.28 7.19 -6.50
N SER A 12 9.70 7.42 -7.75
CA SER A 12 10.08 8.74 -8.25
C SER A 12 9.22 9.08 -9.46
N PHE A 13 8.56 10.23 -9.37
CA PHE A 13 7.86 10.88 -10.49
C PHE A 13 8.86 11.65 -11.35
N GLY A 14 8.58 11.75 -12.64
CA GLY A 14 9.36 12.50 -13.62
C GLY A 14 8.47 13.25 -14.61
N PRO A 15 9.07 13.95 -15.59
CA PRO A 15 8.30 14.69 -16.59
C PRO A 15 7.47 13.76 -17.46
N ASP A 16 6.44 14.34 -18.10
CA ASP A 16 5.61 13.65 -19.10
C ASP A 16 5.00 12.33 -18.60
N ASP A 17 4.51 12.37 -17.36
CA ASP A 17 3.92 11.22 -16.65
C ASP A 17 4.87 10.01 -16.53
N SER A 18 6.18 10.24 -16.68
CA SER A 18 7.19 9.20 -16.45
C SER A 18 7.33 8.89 -14.96
N PHE A 19 7.64 7.64 -14.65
CA PHE A 19 7.97 7.24 -13.29
C PHE A 19 8.97 6.10 -13.29
N ILE A 20 9.69 5.97 -12.17
CA ILE A 20 10.44 4.77 -11.82
C ILE A 20 10.13 4.39 -10.38
N SER A 21 9.85 3.12 -10.14
CA SER A 21 9.53 2.61 -8.82
C SER A 21 10.17 1.25 -8.59
N LYS A 22 10.52 0.98 -7.34
CA LYS A 22 10.99 -0.33 -6.89
C LYS A 22 10.19 -0.73 -5.66
N SER A 23 9.56 -1.90 -5.73
CA SER A 23 8.95 -2.57 -4.58
C SER A 23 9.63 -3.93 -4.35
N TYR A 24 9.13 -4.74 -3.41
CA TYR A 24 9.63 -6.10 -3.24
C TYR A 24 9.28 -7.05 -4.41
N GLU A 25 8.37 -6.65 -5.31
CA GLU A 25 8.10 -7.40 -6.55
C GLU A 25 9.20 -7.17 -7.60
N GLY A 26 9.84 -6.01 -7.57
CA GLY A 26 10.87 -5.63 -8.54
C GLY A 26 10.78 -4.17 -8.95
N LEU A 27 11.50 -3.86 -10.03
CA LEU A 27 11.54 -2.54 -10.66
C LEU A 27 10.39 -2.41 -11.67
N ARG A 28 9.68 -1.28 -11.63
CA ARG A 28 8.66 -0.90 -12.62
C ARG A 28 8.91 0.53 -13.06
N TYR A 29 8.65 0.83 -14.32
CA TYR A 29 8.85 2.16 -14.85
C TYR A 29 7.94 2.43 -16.05
N HIS A 30 7.73 3.70 -16.36
CA HIS A 30 7.00 4.18 -17.53
C HIS A 30 7.71 5.38 -18.14
N SER A 31 7.80 5.40 -19.47
CA SER A 31 8.33 6.53 -20.26
C SER A 31 9.68 7.08 -19.78
N LEU A 32 10.63 6.19 -19.46
CA LEU A 32 11.96 6.61 -18.99
C LEU A 32 12.76 7.35 -20.08
N PRO A 33 13.63 8.28 -19.67
CA PRO A 33 14.61 8.88 -20.57
C PRO A 33 15.42 7.80 -21.31
N PRO A 34 15.69 7.94 -22.63
CA PRO A 34 16.35 6.91 -23.42
C PRO A 34 17.69 6.44 -22.82
N THR A 35 18.49 7.36 -22.29
CA THR A 35 19.79 7.03 -21.67
C THR A 35 19.63 6.20 -20.39
N LEU A 36 18.63 6.50 -19.56
CA LEU A 36 18.31 5.71 -18.37
C LEU A 36 17.71 4.36 -18.74
N LEU A 37 16.81 4.32 -19.73
CA LEU A 37 16.20 3.09 -20.22
C LEU A 37 17.27 2.13 -20.74
N THR A 38 18.16 2.60 -21.63
CA THR A 38 19.27 1.80 -22.16
C THR A 38 20.15 1.25 -21.05
N LEU A 39 20.46 2.05 -20.02
CA LEU A 39 21.25 1.60 -18.87
C LEU A 39 20.57 0.45 -18.11
N ILE A 40 19.26 0.55 -17.89
CA ILE A 40 18.49 -0.48 -17.18
C ILE A 40 18.34 -1.75 -18.03
N THR A 41 18.11 -1.61 -19.34
CA THR A 41 17.82 -2.75 -20.24
C THR A 41 19.06 -3.43 -20.83
N SER A 42 20.25 -2.81 -20.75
CA SER A 42 21.50 -3.39 -21.28
C SER A 42 21.95 -4.68 -20.60
N GLY A 43 21.36 -5.01 -19.44
CA GLY A 43 21.78 -6.13 -18.59
C GLY A 43 22.94 -5.78 -17.65
N SER A 44 23.48 -4.55 -17.69
CA SER A 44 24.52 -4.12 -16.75
C SER A 44 23.98 -3.85 -15.34
N VAL A 45 22.68 -3.59 -15.19
CA VAL A 45 22.04 -3.29 -13.91
C VAL A 45 21.42 -4.57 -13.33
N LEU A 46 22.03 -5.12 -12.27
CA LEU A 46 21.54 -6.32 -11.59
C LEU A 46 20.48 -6.01 -10.53
N ASP A 47 20.65 -4.91 -9.80
CA ASP A 47 19.71 -4.49 -8.75
C ASP A 47 19.77 -2.97 -8.57
N VAL A 48 18.62 -2.30 -8.47
CA VAL A 48 18.55 -0.85 -8.26
C VAL A 48 18.40 -0.55 -6.77
N HIS A 49 19.26 0.28 -6.19
CA HIS A 49 19.15 0.70 -4.80
C HIS A 49 18.26 1.92 -4.64
N TRP A 50 18.41 2.89 -5.54
CA TRP A 50 17.69 4.15 -5.51
C TRP A 50 17.63 4.75 -6.92
N ALA A 51 16.54 5.46 -7.23
CA ALA A 51 16.47 6.30 -8.41
C ALA A 51 15.71 7.60 -8.11
N SER A 52 16.12 8.68 -8.79
CA SER A 52 15.42 9.97 -8.77
C SER A 52 15.34 10.50 -10.19
N LEU A 53 14.16 10.96 -10.59
CA LEU A 53 13.91 11.73 -11.80
C LEU A 53 13.73 13.20 -11.39
N GLY A 54 14.30 14.11 -12.17
CA GLY A 54 14.20 15.55 -11.98
C GLY A 54 13.19 16.19 -12.93
N GLN A 55 13.21 17.52 -13.04
CA GLN A 55 12.25 18.29 -13.84
C GLN A 55 12.35 18.03 -15.35
N THR A 56 13.52 17.63 -15.85
CA THR A 56 13.76 17.39 -17.28
C THR A 56 14.11 15.92 -17.53
N PRO A 57 13.82 15.36 -18.73
CA PRO A 57 14.13 13.97 -19.02
C PRO A 57 15.63 13.64 -18.89
N THR A 58 16.52 14.60 -19.05
CA THR A 58 17.97 14.40 -18.90
C THR A 58 18.47 14.62 -17.47
N SER A 59 17.59 14.94 -16.51
CA SER A 59 17.92 15.06 -15.10
C SER A 59 17.44 13.82 -14.36
N TRP A 60 18.34 12.87 -14.14
CA TRP A 60 18.03 11.64 -13.40
C TRP A 60 19.28 11.10 -12.72
N ILE A 61 19.09 10.31 -11.66
CA ILE A 61 20.17 9.64 -10.91
C ILE A 61 19.74 8.21 -10.64
N LEU A 62 20.68 7.27 -10.79
CA LEU A 62 20.51 5.85 -10.51
C LEU A 62 21.66 5.34 -9.64
N SER A 63 21.34 4.81 -8.46
CA SER A 63 22.25 4.00 -7.64
C SER A 63 21.89 2.53 -7.82
N PHE A 64 22.86 1.71 -8.21
CA PHE A 64 22.61 0.31 -8.55
C PHE A 64 23.80 -0.60 -8.25
N ARG A 65 23.56 -1.90 -8.34
CA ARG A 65 24.58 -2.96 -8.35
C ARG A 65 24.65 -3.54 -9.75
N ASP A 66 25.86 -3.72 -10.28
CA ASP A 66 26.07 -4.30 -11.60
C ASP A 66 26.16 -5.83 -11.61
N SER A 67 26.37 -6.42 -12.79
CA SER A 67 26.59 -7.86 -12.98
C SER A 67 27.83 -8.39 -12.27
N SER A 68 28.82 -7.52 -12.03
CA SER A 68 30.05 -7.81 -11.28
C SER A 68 29.85 -7.68 -9.76
N SER A 69 28.61 -7.45 -9.31
CA SER A 69 28.23 -7.18 -7.92
C SER A 69 28.83 -5.90 -7.32
N THR A 70 29.36 -5.00 -8.16
CA THR A 70 29.92 -3.71 -7.76
C THR A 70 28.80 -2.67 -7.65
N HIS A 71 28.88 -1.79 -6.65
CA HIS A 71 27.98 -0.66 -6.53
C HIS A 71 28.41 0.45 -7.49
N ASN A 72 27.45 1.01 -8.22
CA ASN A 72 27.68 2.03 -9.22
C ASN A 72 26.69 3.17 -9.05
N LEU A 73 27.10 4.34 -9.55
CA LEU A 73 26.28 5.54 -9.67
C LEU A 73 26.30 5.97 -11.13
N ALA A 74 25.13 6.29 -11.67
CA ALA A 74 24.97 6.91 -12.97
C ALA A 74 23.98 8.06 -12.87
N TRP A 75 24.12 9.04 -13.75
CA TRP A 75 23.22 10.19 -13.80
C TRP A 75 23.13 10.77 -15.21
N GLY A 76 22.04 11.51 -15.45
CA GLY A 76 21.83 12.25 -16.68
C GLY A 76 22.61 13.57 -16.74
N THR A 77 22.70 14.15 -17.93
CA THR A 77 23.51 15.35 -18.21
C THR A 77 22.96 16.65 -17.62
N SER A 78 21.74 16.63 -17.07
CA SER A 78 21.06 17.83 -16.55
C SER A 78 20.82 17.77 -15.05
N ILE A 79 21.65 17.05 -14.29
CA ILE A 79 21.65 17.17 -12.83
C ILE A 79 22.32 18.48 -12.39
N PRO A 80 22.01 19.01 -11.19
CA PRO A 80 22.64 20.24 -10.70
C PRO A 80 24.19 20.12 -10.65
N PRO A 81 24.96 21.10 -11.15
CA PRO A 81 26.43 20.99 -11.22
C PRO A 81 27.11 20.80 -9.85
N ARG A 82 26.51 21.36 -8.79
CA ARG A 82 27.00 21.17 -7.42
C ARG A 82 26.78 19.74 -6.95
N LEU A 83 25.67 19.11 -7.32
CA LEU A 83 25.38 17.71 -7.03
C LEU A 83 26.33 16.79 -7.81
N GLU A 84 26.57 17.05 -9.09
CA GLU A 84 27.54 16.28 -9.90
C GLU A 84 28.93 16.25 -9.27
N LYS A 85 29.44 17.40 -8.80
CA LYS A 85 30.72 17.50 -8.08
C LYS A 85 30.74 16.70 -6.78
N VAL A 86 29.58 16.52 -6.13
CA VAL A 86 29.44 15.67 -4.94
C VAL A 86 29.46 14.21 -5.36
N LEU A 87 28.59 13.81 -6.30
CA LEU A 87 28.44 12.43 -6.75
C LEU A 87 29.72 11.84 -7.35
N SER A 88 30.49 12.63 -8.11
CA SER A 88 31.77 12.20 -8.70
C SER A 88 32.88 11.90 -7.68
N LYS A 89 32.74 12.37 -6.44
CA LYS A 89 33.69 12.10 -5.35
C LYS A 89 33.23 11.02 -4.39
N LEU A 90 31.97 10.60 -4.48
CA LEU A 90 31.39 9.62 -3.58
C LEU A 90 31.76 8.21 -4.00
N THR A 91 32.04 7.38 -3.00
CA THR A 91 32.04 5.92 -3.20
C THR A 91 30.60 5.46 -3.34
N PRO A 92 30.22 4.77 -4.44
CA PRO A 92 28.88 4.25 -4.61
C PRO A 92 28.41 3.39 -3.43
N SER A 93 27.19 3.63 -2.95
CA SER A 93 26.62 2.97 -1.78
C SER A 93 25.13 2.67 -1.97
N PRO A 94 24.63 1.52 -1.46
CA PRO A 94 23.20 1.22 -1.47
C PRO A 94 22.38 2.11 -0.53
N HIS A 95 23.05 2.85 0.35
CA HIS A 95 22.43 3.76 1.31
C HIS A 95 22.29 5.20 0.80
N LEU A 96 22.86 5.52 -0.36
CA LEU A 96 22.70 6.84 -0.96
C LEU A 96 21.22 7.10 -1.27
N ARG A 97 20.73 8.25 -0.86
CA ARG A 97 19.42 8.80 -1.20
C ARG A 97 19.62 10.15 -1.86
N VAL A 98 18.90 10.36 -2.95
CA VAL A 98 18.92 11.63 -3.68
C VAL A 98 17.51 11.96 -4.12
N PHE A 99 17.10 13.20 -3.92
CA PHE A 99 15.86 13.74 -4.47
C PHE A 99 16.19 14.96 -5.31
N LEU A 100 15.61 15.01 -6.50
CA LEU A 100 15.70 16.12 -7.44
C LEU A 100 14.35 16.84 -7.47
N GLY A 101 14.36 18.16 -7.35
CA GLY A 101 13.17 18.99 -7.42
C GLY A 101 13.19 19.95 -8.60
N GLN A 102 12.35 20.99 -8.53
CA GLN A 102 12.30 22.07 -9.52
C GLN A 102 13.55 22.94 -9.49
N GLU A 103 13.86 23.60 -10.60
CA GLU A 103 14.87 24.66 -10.68
C GLU A 103 16.28 24.23 -10.22
N GLY A 104 16.59 22.93 -10.39
CA GLY A 104 17.88 22.37 -9.97
C GLY A 104 18.02 22.21 -8.45
N SER A 105 16.92 22.30 -7.70
CA SER A 105 16.87 21.97 -6.29
C SER A 105 17.19 20.50 -6.05
N TYR A 106 17.94 20.20 -5.00
CA TYR A 106 18.24 18.82 -4.65
C TYR A 106 18.57 18.66 -3.17
N ILE A 107 18.41 17.43 -2.69
CA ILE A 107 19.01 16.94 -1.45
C ILE A 107 19.59 15.56 -1.70
N ALA A 108 20.80 15.32 -1.21
CA ALA A 108 21.50 14.04 -1.28
C ALA A 108 22.08 13.71 0.10
N TRP A 109 21.90 12.48 0.55
CA TRP A 109 22.44 12.04 1.82
C TRP A 109 22.74 10.54 1.83
N ASP A 110 23.67 10.17 2.70
CA ASP A 110 23.95 8.80 3.10
C ASP A 110 24.36 8.80 4.59
N PRO A 111 24.78 7.68 5.20
CA PRO A 111 25.20 7.65 6.60
C PRO A 111 26.36 8.59 6.98
N THR A 112 27.12 9.08 6.00
CA THR A 112 28.37 9.83 6.17
C THR A 112 28.27 11.30 5.74
N PHE A 113 27.27 11.67 4.92
CA PHE A 113 27.10 13.05 4.49
C PHE A 113 25.64 13.44 4.23
N VAL A 114 25.41 14.75 4.23
CA VAL A 114 24.18 15.37 3.72
C VAL A 114 24.57 16.65 2.95
N ARG A 115 23.97 16.87 1.77
CA ARG A 115 24.14 18.09 0.98
C ARG A 115 22.83 18.42 0.29
N TRP A 116 22.46 19.69 0.28
CA TRP A 116 21.35 20.19 -0.51
C TRP A 116 21.68 21.55 -1.13
N ALA A 117 20.86 21.98 -2.09
CA ALA A 117 20.85 23.33 -2.60
C ALA A 117 19.47 23.65 -3.22
N GLY A 118 19.07 24.92 -3.16
CA GLY A 118 17.86 25.41 -3.84
C GLY A 118 16.56 24.83 -3.31
N LEU A 119 16.52 24.32 -2.07
CA LEU A 119 15.28 23.81 -1.51
C LEU A 119 14.27 24.96 -1.30
N PRO A 120 12.96 24.69 -1.27
CA PRO A 120 12.00 25.68 -0.82
C PRO A 120 12.37 26.22 0.56
N ASP A 121 12.30 27.54 0.76
CA ASP A 121 12.82 28.23 1.96
C ASP A 121 12.39 27.55 3.26
N ARG A 122 11.12 27.18 3.36
CA ARG A 122 10.57 26.56 4.58
C ARG A 122 11.00 25.11 4.78
N LEU A 123 11.27 24.38 3.70
CA LEU A 123 11.89 23.06 3.78
C LEU A 123 13.35 23.19 4.22
N GLU A 124 14.08 24.17 3.70
CA GLU A 124 15.45 24.44 4.13
C GLU A 124 15.49 24.83 5.61
N ASP A 125 14.68 25.80 6.04
CA ASP A 125 14.55 26.21 7.45
C ASP A 125 14.25 25.01 8.37
N THR A 126 13.35 24.13 7.92
CA THR A 126 13.02 22.88 8.62
C THR A 126 14.27 22.01 8.79
N LEU A 127 15.00 21.71 7.71
CA LEU A 127 16.19 20.87 7.75
C LEU A 127 17.33 21.52 8.56
N GLN A 128 17.50 22.83 8.47
CA GLN A 128 18.46 23.60 9.27
C GLN A 128 18.09 23.52 10.76
N SER A 129 16.80 23.59 11.12
CA SER A 129 16.35 23.46 12.50
C SER A 129 16.62 22.07 13.10
N TRP A 130 16.85 21.06 12.26
CA TRP A 130 17.22 19.70 12.66
C TRP A 130 18.73 19.53 12.87
N LEU A 131 19.52 20.55 12.52
CA LEU A 131 20.96 20.56 12.72
C LEU A 131 21.35 21.36 13.98
N THR A 132 22.50 20.99 14.53
CA THR A 132 23.28 21.74 15.51
C THR A 132 24.72 21.83 15.00
N PRO A 133 25.57 22.69 15.59
CA PRO A 133 27.00 22.68 15.29
C PRO A 133 27.69 21.32 15.51
N ALA A 134 27.11 20.45 16.37
CA ALA A 134 27.64 19.13 16.70
C ALA A 134 27.02 17.98 15.84
N GLY A 135 26.12 18.28 14.91
CA GLY A 135 25.42 17.29 14.09
C GLY A 135 23.90 17.34 14.25
N TRP A 136 23.21 16.22 14.00
CA TRP A 136 21.74 16.18 13.96
C TRP A 136 21.09 16.27 15.35
N ARG A 137 20.26 17.30 15.56
CA ARG A 137 19.37 17.43 16.72
C ARG A 137 18.21 16.44 16.65
N ALA A 138 17.58 16.36 15.47
CA ALA A 138 16.39 15.57 15.21
C ALA A 138 16.71 14.24 14.51
N GLY A 139 17.99 13.87 14.39
CA GLY A 139 18.44 12.78 13.52
C GLY A 139 18.47 13.19 12.04
N PRO A 140 19.15 12.39 11.19
CA PRO A 140 19.19 12.64 9.76
C PRO A 140 17.82 12.51 9.11
N PRO A 141 17.62 13.05 7.89
CA PRO A 141 16.37 12.91 7.19
C PRO A 141 16.13 11.44 6.83
N ARG A 142 14.98 10.91 7.24
CA ARG A 142 14.50 9.59 6.87
C ARG A 142 13.76 9.65 5.54
N MET A 143 12.92 10.67 5.38
CA MET A 143 12.14 10.95 4.16
C MET A 143 12.10 12.45 3.92
N VAL A 144 12.36 12.87 2.69
CA VAL A 144 12.21 14.27 2.26
C VAL A 144 11.68 14.24 0.84
N SER A 145 10.58 14.94 0.59
CA SER A 145 10.03 15.12 -0.75
C SER A 145 9.27 16.44 -0.80
N TRP A 146 9.31 17.11 -1.95
CA TRP A 146 8.65 18.38 -2.18
C TRP A 146 8.12 18.44 -3.60
N GLY A 147 7.04 19.21 -3.75
CA GLY A 147 6.42 19.51 -5.03
C GLY A 147 6.41 21.01 -5.32
N PRO A 148 5.75 21.43 -6.41
CA PRO A 148 5.49 22.84 -6.69
C PRO A 148 4.88 23.59 -5.51
N ALA A 149 5.09 24.92 -5.54
CA ALA A 149 4.44 25.88 -4.66
C ALA A 149 4.67 25.63 -3.15
N ASP A 150 5.89 25.26 -2.76
CA ASP A 150 6.28 25.07 -1.36
C ASP A 150 5.46 23.98 -0.62
N ALA A 151 4.88 23.04 -1.37
CA ALA A 151 4.35 21.79 -0.80
C ALA A 151 5.52 20.85 -0.49
N PHE A 152 5.61 20.38 0.74
CA PHE A 152 6.66 19.44 1.12
C PHE A 152 6.24 18.52 2.25
N PHE A 153 6.97 17.43 2.40
CA PHE A 153 6.93 16.56 3.55
C PHE A 153 8.36 16.14 3.91
N ALA A 154 8.69 16.27 5.19
CA ALA A 154 9.96 15.85 5.74
C ALA A 154 9.72 15.09 7.05
N MET A 155 10.45 13.99 7.21
CA MET A 155 10.51 13.22 8.46
C MET A 155 11.96 12.86 8.77
N SER A 156 12.38 13.05 10.02
CA SER A 156 13.68 12.63 10.50
C SER A 156 13.68 11.18 11.02
N GLU A 157 14.86 10.59 11.19
CA GLU A 157 15.02 9.27 11.81
C GLU A 157 14.54 9.24 13.27
N TYR A 158 14.53 10.37 13.99
CA TYR A 158 14.01 10.44 15.37
C TYR A 158 12.51 10.71 15.44
N GLY A 159 11.85 10.84 14.28
CA GLY A 159 10.40 10.98 14.19
C GLY A 159 9.88 12.42 14.25
N ASP A 160 10.76 13.41 14.13
CA ASP A 160 10.34 14.80 13.90
C ASP A 160 9.73 14.91 12.50
N VAL A 161 8.59 15.59 12.40
CA VAL A 161 7.83 15.70 11.16
C VAL A 161 7.46 17.14 10.89
N ALA A 162 7.70 17.56 9.66
CA ALA A 162 7.32 18.86 9.15
C ALA A 162 6.76 18.70 7.75
N TYR A 163 5.69 19.42 7.44
CA TYR A 163 5.09 19.36 6.11
C TYR A 163 4.36 20.67 5.80
N ARG A 164 4.19 20.93 4.50
CA ARG A 164 3.35 21.98 3.96
C ARG A 164 2.50 21.45 2.82
N LEU A 165 1.30 22.00 2.71
CA LEU A 165 0.29 21.60 1.75
C LEU A 165 0.22 22.57 0.56
N GLY A 166 1.30 23.31 0.30
CA GLY A 166 1.31 24.45 -0.62
C GLY A 166 0.50 25.67 -0.13
N PRO A 167 0.36 26.72 -0.95
CA PRO A 167 -0.51 27.85 -0.67
C PRO A 167 -1.97 27.42 -0.60
N ARG A 168 -2.80 28.22 0.09
CA ARG A 168 -4.26 28.02 0.18
C ARG A 168 -5.00 28.49 -1.08
N ALA A 169 -4.31 28.70 -2.20
CA ALA A 169 -4.98 28.94 -3.46
C ALA A 169 -5.92 27.74 -3.73
N PRO A 170 -7.17 27.98 -4.16
CA PRO A 170 -8.22 26.97 -4.17
C PRO A 170 -7.91 25.70 -4.99
N ASP A 171 -6.87 25.73 -5.83
CA ASP A 171 -6.60 24.69 -6.82
C ASP A 171 -5.23 23.99 -6.66
N GLU A 172 -4.44 24.32 -5.63
CA GLU A 172 -3.13 23.72 -5.44
C GLU A 172 -3.15 22.68 -4.31
N TRP A 173 -2.91 21.42 -4.70
CA TRP A 173 -2.83 20.24 -3.81
C TRP A 173 -4.13 19.84 -3.06
N PRO A 174 -5.32 19.83 -3.69
CA PRO A 174 -6.56 19.48 -2.99
C PRO A 174 -6.58 18.03 -2.47
N ILE A 175 -6.15 17.04 -3.28
CA ILE A 175 -6.15 15.62 -2.88
C ILE A 175 -5.13 15.37 -1.77
N TRP A 176 -3.94 15.97 -1.86
CA TRP A 176 -2.92 15.87 -0.82
C TRP A 176 -3.38 16.51 0.49
N ARG A 177 -3.99 17.71 0.41
CA ARG A 177 -4.56 18.40 1.57
C ARG A 177 -5.63 17.55 2.25
N GLU A 178 -6.61 17.08 1.49
CA GLU A 178 -7.67 16.20 1.98
C GLU A 178 -7.08 14.95 2.64
N THR A 179 -6.09 14.31 2.00
CA THR A 179 -5.39 13.14 2.54
C THR A 179 -4.76 13.41 3.90
N VAL A 180 -4.05 14.54 4.05
CA VAL A 180 -3.41 14.91 5.32
C VAL A 180 -4.42 15.24 6.40
N GLU A 181 -5.48 15.96 6.05
CA GLU A 181 -6.55 16.33 6.98
C GLU A 181 -7.31 15.11 7.47
N GLU A 182 -7.61 14.16 6.59
CA GLU A 182 -8.21 12.86 6.94
C GLU A 182 -7.34 12.08 7.92
N TRP A 183 -6.05 11.93 7.63
CA TRP A 183 -5.14 11.18 8.50
C TRP A 183 -5.00 11.86 9.86
N LYS A 184 -4.93 13.20 9.91
CA LYS A 184 -4.92 13.93 11.18
C LYS A 184 -6.22 13.79 11.98
N ALA A 185 -7.35 13.66 11.32
CA ALA A 185 -8.65 13.45 11.96
C ALA A 185 -8.83 12.02 12.49
N GLU A 186 -8.04 11.06 12.00
CA GLU A 186 -8.10 9.67 12.44
C GLU A 186 -7.61 9.52 13.90
N ARG A 187 -8.46 8.92 14.74
CA ARG A 187 -8.15 8.71 16.16
C ARG A 187 -6.90 7.83 16.32
N GLY A 188 -5.88 8.39 16.97
CA GLY A 188 -4.63 7.68 17.27
C GLY A 188 -3.61 7.69 16.13
N PHE A 189 -3.87 8.41 15.03
CA PHE A 189 -2.88 8.59 13.98
C PHE A 189 -1.63 9.29 14.52
N ARG A 190 -0.46 8.78 14.09
CA ARG A 190 0.85 9.38 14.38
C ARG A 190 1.63 9.41 13.07
N TRP A 191 2.33 10.51 12.81
CA TRP A 191 3.15 10.60 11.60
C TRP A 191 4.25 9.54 11.52
N SER A 192 4.72 9.04 12.66
CA SER A 192 5.64 7.89 12.72
C SER A 192 5.08 6.61 12.08
N ALA A 193 3.76 6.54 11.86
CA ALA A 193 3.11 5.47 11.13
C ALA A 193 3.30 5.57 9.60
N VAL A 194 3.72 6.72 9.06
CA VAL A 194 4.03 6.87 7.64
C VAL A 194 5.33 6.11 7.34
N ALA A 195 5.23 5.15 6.42
CA ALA A 195 6.31 4.28 6.00
C ALA A 195 7.08 4.85 4.81
N TYR A 196 6.37 5.51 3.89
CA TYR A 196 6.92 6.08 2.67
C TYR A 196 6.03 7.22 2.19
N LEU A 197 6.64 8.27 1.65
CA LEU A 197 5.94 9.35 0.99
C LEU A 197 6.81 9.98 -0.10
N ALA A 198 6.24 10.17 -1.27
CA ALA A 198 6.83 10.95 -2.35
C ALA A 198 5.77 11.87 -2.97
N LEU A 199 6.09 13.16 -3.07
CA LEU A 199 5.38 14.15 -3.86
C LEU A 199 6.04 14.23 -5.25
N ASP A 200 5.25 14.49 -6.28
CA ASP A 200 5.77 14.81 -7.61
C ASP A 200 6.40 16.21 -7.59
N PRO A 201 7.67 16.36 -8.02
CA PRO A 201 8.33 17.65 -8.04
C PRO A 201 7.79 18.60 -9.11
N ILE A 202 7.00 18.15 -10.08
CA ILE A 202 6.55 18.92 -11.25
C ILE A 202 5.03 19.11 -11.23
N VAL A 203 4.27 18.02 -11.05
CA VAL A 203 2.81 18.04 -11.17
C VAL A 203 2.17 18.20 -9.80
N SER A 204 1.47 19.31 -9.59
CA SER A 204 0.69 19.53 -8.37
C SER A 204 -0.29 18.39 -8.16
N ASP A 205 -0.41 17.98 -6.90
CA ASP A 205 -1.36 16.96 -6.44
C ASP A 205 -1.07 15.55 -6.94
N GLN A 206 0.06 15.29 -7.61
CA GLN A 206 0.57 13.93 -7.79
C GLN A 206 1.45 13.52 -6.61
N PHE A 207 1.15 12.38 -5.99
CA PHE A 207 1.91 11.86 -4.85
C PHE A 207 1.60 10.39 -4.57
N VAL A 208 2.40 9.79 -3.70
CA VAL A 208 2.11 8.50 -3.06
C VAL A 208 2.52 8.55 -1.59
N ALA A 209 1.67 8.06 -0.70
CA ALA A 209 1.89 8.03 0.74
C ALA A 209 1.39 6.69 1.31
N LEU A 210 2.25 5.98 2.03
CA LEU A 210 1.99 4.66 2.61
C LEU A 210 2.19 4.69 4.11
N ARG A 211 1.36 3.95 4.84
CA ARG A 211 1.47 3.73 6.28
C ARG A 211 1.94 2.31 6.59
N ASN A 212 2.56 2.13 7.76
CA ASN A 212 3.06 0.84 8.25
C ASN A 212 1.95 -0.21 8.41
N ASP A 213 0.68 0.20 8.51
CA ASP A 213 -0.49 -0.67 8.58
C ASP A 213 -1.00 -1.14 7.21
N GLY A 214 -0.31 -0.75 6.12
CA GLY A 214 -0.69 -1.08 4.74
C GLY A 214 -1.71 -0.12 4.11
N THR A 215 -2.25 0.83 4.88
CA THR A 215 -3.09 1.92 4.34
C THR A 215 -2.25 2.80 3.44
N TRP A 216 -2.81 3.23 2.31
CA TRP A 216 -2.13 4.18 1.44
C TRP A 216 -3.08 5.13 0.73
N ALA A 217 -2.54 6.27 0.35
CA ALA A 217 -3.18 7.28 -0.46
C ALA A 217 -2.19 7.72 -1.53
N GLY A 218 -2.69 8.04 -2.71
CA GLY A 218 -1.87 8.54 -3.79
C GLY A 218 -2.74 9.23 -4.82
N SER A 219 -2.08 9.92 -5.72
CA SER A 219 -2.73 10.51 -6.87
C SER A 219 -1.73 10.58 -8.00
N ILE A 220 -2.15 10.11 -9.16
CA ILE A 220 -1.34 9.99 -10.37
C ILE A 220 -2.27 10.04 -11.58
N ALA A 221 -1.72 10.28 -12.77
CA ALA A 221 -2.47 10.16 -14.03
C ALA A 221 -3.11 8.77 -14.18
N ASP A 222 -4.31 8.71 -14.78
CA ASP A 222 -5.10 7.47 -14.95
C ASP A 222 -4.28 6.31 -15.55
N GLU A 223 -3.40 6.61 -16.49
CA GLU A 223 -2.58 5.65 -17.23
C GLU A 223 -1.57 4.92 -16.33
N ASN A 224 -1.19 5.55 -15.21
CA ASN A 224 -0.21 5.04 -14.26
C ASN A 224 -0.82 4.55 -12.94
N SER A 225 -2.15 4.58 -12.80
CA SER A 225 -2.85 4.17 -11.57
C SER A 225 -2.49 2.76 -11.13
N THR A 226 -2.46 1.82 -12.08
CA THR A 226 -2.12 0.42 -11.87
C THR A 226 -0.69 0.26 -11.33
N ALA A 227 0.23 1.11 -11.75
CA ALA A 227 1.61 1.05 -11.28
C ALA A 227 1.75 1.54 -9.84
N LEU A 228 1.04 2.61 -9.48
CA LEU A 228 0.99 3.12 -8.12
C LEU A 228 0.33 2.11 -7.16
N GLU A 229 -0.81 1.53 -7.56
CA GLU A 229 -1.49 0.46 -6.79
C GLU A 229 -0.58 -0.75 -6.58
N ALA A 230 0.08 -1.22 -7.64
CA ALA A 230 0.99 -2.34 -7.54
C ALA A 230 2.21 -2.01 -6.66
N PHE A 231 2.76 -0.80 -6.73
CA PHE A 231 3.81 -0.37 -5.82
C PHE A 231 3.34 -0.45 -4.37
N ALA A 232 2.17 0.10 -4.07
CA ALA A 232 1.63 0.14 -2.72
C ALA A 232 1.35 -1.25 -2.14
N GLN A 233 0.72 -2.14 -2.93
CA GLN A 233 0.43 -3.53 -2.52
C GLN A 233 1.69 -4.36 -2.28
N ASN A 234 2.78 -4.06 -3.00
CA ASN A 234 4.04 -4.80 -2.90
C ASN A 234 5.06 -4.18 -1.95
N PHE A 235 4.79 -3.00 -1.39
CA PHE A 235 5.71 -2.29 -0.50
C PHE A 235 6.03 -3.08 0.77
N PHE A 236 5.08 -3.85 1.32
CA PHE A 236 5.26 -4.58 2.59
C PHE A 236 5.47 -6.10 2.46
N ARG A 237 5.46 -6.67 1.24
CA ARG A 237 5.44 -8.14 1.04
C ARG A 237 6.60 -8.90 1.71
N ARG A 238 7.75 -8.27 1.95
CA ARG A 238 8.89 -8.92 2.62
C ARG A 238 8.74 -8.98 4.14
N MET A 239 7.97 -8.08 4.76
CA MET A 239 7.68 -8.13 6.20
C MET A 239 6.73 -9.28 6.56
N ALA A 240 5.90 -9.72 5.61
CA ALA A 240 4.92 -10.78 5.83
C ALA A 240 5.49 -12.20 5.74
N LYS A 241 6.78 -12.41 5.43
CA LYS A 241 7.34 -13.77 5.42
C LYS A 241 7.41 -14.30 6.86
N PRO A 242 6.66 -15.36 7.21
CA PRO A 242 6.74 -15.94 8.54
C PRO A 242 8.18 -16.35 8.80
N LYS A 243 8.73 -15.86 9.90
CA LYS A 243 10.08 -16.19 10.37
C LYS A 243 10.13 -17.72 10.48
N ALA A 244 10.82 -18.38 9.56
CA ALA A 244 10.95 -19.84 9.57
C ALA A 244 11.37 -20.25 10.98
N ARG A 245 10.45 -20.90 11.70
CA ARG A 245 10.64 -21.32 13.09
C ARG A 245 11.87 -22.22 13.07
N ALA A 246 12.98 -21.73 13.61
CA ALA A 246 14.17 -22.54 13.79
C ALA A 246 13.73 -23.77 14.58
N LYS A 247 13.93 -24.98 14.01
CA LYS A 247 13.65 -26.24 14.68
C LYS A 247 14.36 -26.21 16.04
N SER A 248 13.60 -25.98 17.11
CA SER A 248 14.08 -26.16 18.46
C SER A 248 14.43 -27.64 18.60
N GLN A 249 15.73 -27.94 18.72
CA GLN A 249 16.19 -29.25 19.14
C GLN A 249 15.53 -29.58 20.48
N SER A 250 14.81 -30.69 20.50
CA SER A 250 14.16 -31.25 21.68
C SER A 250 15.19 -31.57 22.77
N PRO A 251 14.92 -31.28 24.06
CA PRO A 251 15.74 -31.76 25.16
C PRO A 251 15.51 -33.28 25.39
N PRO A 252 16.48 -33.99 26.00
CA PRO A 252 16.38 -35.42 26.29
C PRO A 252 15.37 -35.72 27.42
N PRO A 253 14.88 -36.98 27.53
CA PRO A 253 13.81 -37.35 28.45
C PRO A 253 14.35 -37.55 29.87
N GLY A 254 13.70 -36.92 30.85
CA GLY A 254 14.06 -37.07 32.26
C GLY A 254 12.89 -36.78 33.20
N THR A 255 12.40 -37.86 33.82
CA THR A 255 11.78 -37.96 35.15
C THR A 255 10.38 -37.35 35.38
N GLN A 256 9.41 -38.26 35.58
CA GLN A 256 8.05 -37.98 36.01
C GLN A 256 7.99 -37.76 37.54
N GLU A 257 7.25 -36.74 37.97
CA GLU A 257 6.63 -36.68 39.30
C GLU A 257 5.12 -36.48 39.17
N PRO A 258 4.29 -37.04 40.07
CA PRO A 258 2.85 -36.85 40.05
C PRO A 258 2.48 -35.64 40.90
N ARG A 259 1.73 -34.69 40.32
CA ARG A 259 1.02 -33.66 41.10
C ARG A 259 -0.43 -33.53 40.64
N ASN A 260 -1.32 -33.96 41.54
CA ASN A 260 -2.76 -33.77 41.52
C ASN A 260 -3.12 -32.31 41.81
N GLY A 261 -4.18 -31.79 41.16
CA GLY A 261 -4.97 -30.67 41.68
C GLY A 261 -5.46 -29.66 40.62
N ASN A 262 -6.70 -29.87 40.16
CA ASN A 262 -7.69 -28.91 39.63
C ASN A 262 -7.29 -27.42 39.54
N TYR A 263 -7.31 -26.85 38.32
CA TYR A 263 -8.32 -25.92 37.81
C TYR A 263 -8.13 -25.86 36.28
N ALA A 264 -9.19 -26.10 35.52
CA ALA A 264 -9.18 -26.13 34.05
C ALA A 264 -9.02 -24.70 33.48
N ASN A 265 -7.79 -24.19 33.48
CA ASN A 265 -7.38 -23.10 32.59
C ASN A 265 -7.07 -23.73 31.23
N GLY A 266 -7.90 -23.43 30.24
CA GLY A 266 -7.72 -23.86 28.86
C GLY A 266 -6.32 -23.46 28.39
N THR A 267 -5.49 -24.46 28.10
CA THR A 267 -4.20 -24.29 27.45
C THR A 267 -4.41 -23.42 26.20
N PRO A 268 -3.60 -22.36 25.98
CA PRO A 268 -3.76 -21.51 24.81
C PRO A 268 -3.73 -22.39 23.56
N ALA A 269 -4.87 -22.43 22.86
CA ALA A 269 -5.06 -23.28 21.71
C ALA A 269 -3.98 -22.93 20.69
N ARG A 270 -3.10 -23.91 20.41
CA ARG A 270 -2.02 -23.77 19.43
C ARG A 270 -2.64 -23.31 18.12
N VAL A 271 -2.14 -22.19 17.58
CA VAL A 271 -2.52 -21.69 16.25
C VAL A 271 -2.26 -22.81 15.25
N VAL A 272 -3.33 -23.40 14.73
CA VAL A 272 -3.27 -24.40 13.67
C VAL A 272 -3.06 -23.64 12.37
N GLU A 273 -1.99 -23.96 11.65
CA GLU A 273 -1.77 -23.39 10.30
C GLU A 273 -2.90 -23.87 9.38
N PRO A 274 -3.47 -22.98 8.54
CA PRO A 274 -4.58 -23.33 7.66
C PRO A 274 -4.15 -24.41 6.65
N THR A 275 -5.04 -25.35 6.36
CA THR A 275 -4.77 -26.37 5.35
C THR A 275 -4.76 -25.76 3.94
N PRO A 276 -4.08 -26.38 2.94
CA PRO A 276 -4.12 -25.91 1.56
C PRO A 276 -5.54 -25.80 0.99
N GLU A 277 -6.45 -26.67 1.44
CA GLU A 277 -7.86 -26.66 1.05
C GLU A 277 -8.59 -25.43 1.63
N GLU A 278 -8.37 -25.11 2.90
CA GLU A 278 -8.96 -23.92 3.53
C GLU A 278 -8.47 -22.62 2.86
N LEU A 279 -7.19 -22.56 2.49
CA LEU A 279 -6.61 -21.43 1.76
C LEU A 279 -7.29 -21.25 0.39
N GLU A 280 -7.55 -22.35 -0.32
CA GLU A 280 -8.21 -22.31 -1.63
C GLU A 280 -9.68 -21.89 -1.51
N VAL A 281 -10.41 -22.42 -0.53
CA VAL A 281 -11.78 -21.99 -0.22
C VAL A 281 -11.82 -20.49 0.11
N TYR A 282 -10.88 -19.99 0.90
CA TYR A 282 -10.77 -18.56 1.20
C TYR A 282 -10.51 -17.74 -0.06
N LYS A 283 -9.57 -18.14 -0.92
CA LYS A 283 -9.28 -17.42 -2.17
C LYS A 283 -10.50 -17.32 -3.07
N GLN A 284 -11.23 -18.43 -3.25
CA GLN A 284 -12.43 -18.47 -4.06
C GLN A 284 -13.53 -17.56 -3.49
N TRP A 285 -13.80 -17.68 -2.18
CA TRP A 285 -14.77 -16.84 -1.50
C TRP A 285 -14.39 -15.35 -1.54
N SER A 286 -13.13 -15.01 -1.22
CA SER A 286 -12.63 -13.63 -1.20
C SER A 286 -12.69 -12.99 -2.59
N THR A 287 -12.33 -13.74 -3.62
CA THR A 287 -12.38 -13.27 -5.02
C THR A 287 -13.82 -13.03 -5.46
N SER A 288 -14.71 -14.01 -5.23
CA SER A 288 -16.13 -13.89 -5.57
C SER A 288 -16.79 -12.72 -4.83
N THR A 289 -16.56 -12.61 -3.53
CA THR A 289 -17.09 -11.52 -2.69
C THR A 289 -16.52 -10.17 -3.13
N GLY A 290 -15.24 -10.09 -3.47
CA GLY A 290 -14.60 -8.88 -3.98
C GLY A 290 -15.23 -8.41 -5.30
N LEU A 291 -15.48 -9.34 -6.23
CA LEU A 291 -16.13 -9.03 -7.50
C LEU A 291 -17.57 -8.55 -7.32
N LEU A 292 -18.34 -9.17 -6.43
CA LEU A 292 -19.71 -8.74 -6.11
C LEU A 292 -19.74 -7.32 -5.55
N LEU A 293 -18.88 -7.02 -4.57
CA LEU A 293 -18.81 -5.69 -3.96
C LEU A 293 -18.32 -4.62 -4.95
N ALA A 294 -17.35 -4.96 -5.80
CA ALA A 294 -16.85 -4.04 -6.82
C ALA A 294 -17.93 -3.72 -7.89
N SER A 295 -18.68 -4.74 -8.33
CA SER A 295 -19.82 -4.57 -9.25
C SER A 295 -20.89 -3.67 -8.64
N ALA A 296 -21.27 -3.92 -7.38
CA ALA A 296 -22.25 -3.11 -6.68
C ALA A 296 -21.78 -1.67 -6.46
N LEU A 297 -20.50 -1.47 -6.13
CA LEU A 297 -19.94 -0.13 -5.97
C LEU A 297 -20.00 0.65 -7.30
N ALA A 298 -19.63 0.02 -8.42
CA ALA A 298 -19.73 0.65 -9.73
C ALA A 298 -21.18 1.04 -10.09
N ALA A 299 -22.17 0.26 -9.64
CA ALA A 299 -23.59 0.56 -9.85
C ALA A 299 -24.09 1.78 -9.03
N THR A 300 -23.41 2.15 -7.95
CA THR A 300 -23.79 3.32 -7.12
C THR A 300 -23.29 4.65 -7.67
N VAL A 301 -22.37 4.65 -8.62
CA VAL A 301 -21.85 5.89 -9.21
C VAL A 301 -22.91 6.42 -10.19
N PRO A 302 -23.46 7.64 -9.99
CA PRO A 302 -24.41 8.20 -10.93
C PRO A 302 -23.74 8.33 -12.30
N THR A 303 -24.26 7.60 -13.28
CA THR A 303 -23.79 7.68 -14.67
C THR A 303 -24.00 9.11 -15.12
N ALA A 304 -22.90 9.85 -15.31
CA ALA A 304 -22.94 11.22 -15.78
C ALA A 304 -23.76 11.25 -17.07
N THR A 305 -24.91 11.93 -17.03
CA THR A 305 -25.74 12.18 -18.21
C THR A 305 -24.85 12.78 -19.29
N PRO A 306 -24.85 12.24 -20.52
CA PRO A 306 -24.02 12.76 -21.60
C PRO A 306 -24.42 14.20 -21.91
N SER A 307 -23.55 15.16 -21.57
CA SER A 307 -23.70 16.56 -21.97
C SER A 307 -23.57 16.69 -23.50
N PRO A 308 -24.28 17.64 -24.13
CA PRO A 308 -24.20 17.86 -25.57
C PRO A 308 -22.80 18.35 -25.99
N ALA A 309 -22.37 17.92 -27.18
CA ALA A 309 -21.05 18.17 -27.74
C ALA A 309 -20.74 19.66 -27.96
N PRO A 310 -19.49 20.11 -27.71
CA PRO A 310 -18.95 21.31 -28.32
C PRO A 310 -17.90 20.98 -29.39
N SER A 311 -18.07 21.59 -30.55
CA SER A 311 -17.18 21.63 -31.70
C SER A 311 -16.16 22.76 -31.59
N THR A 312 -14.86 22.45 -31.56
CA THR A 312 -13.74 23.18 -32.24
C THR A 312 -12.38 22.58 -31.83
N PRO A 313 -11.39 22.48 -32.74
CA PRO A 313 -10.07 21.93 -32.44
C PRO A 313 -9.02 23.03 -32.17
N THR A 314 -7.88 22.61 -31.62
CA THR A 314 -6.60 23.35 -31.44
C THR A 314 -6.36 23.96 -30.06
N THR A 315 -6.21 23.10 -29.05
CA THR A 315 -5.41 23.38 -27.86
C THR A 315 -4.59 22.15 -27.54
N ALA A 316 -3.33 22.35 -27.12
CA ALA A 316 -2.42 21.31 -26.66
C ALA A 316 -3.16 20.30 -25.76
N PRO A 317 -2.81 18.99 -25.79
CA PRO A 317 -3.52 17.96 -25.05
C PRO A 317 -3.59 18.38 -23.58
N LYS A 318 -4.81 18.72 -23.14
CA LYS A 318 -5.09 19.15 -21.78
C LYS A 318 -4.77 17.96 -20.89
N ARG A 319 -3.64 18.02 -20.18
CA ARG A 319 -3.23 16.97 -19.23
C ARG A 319 -4.40 16.70 -18.30
N ARG A 320 -4.80 15.43 -18.19
CA ARG A 320 -5.91 15.05 -17.32
C ARG A 320 -5.49 15.32 -15.88
N ALA A 321 -6.38 15.95 -15.10
CA ALA A 321 -6.13 16.17 -13.69
C ALA A 321 -5.88 14.81 -13.00
N PRO A 322 -4.88 14.72 -12.10
CA PRO A 322 -4.61 13.49 -11.38
C PRO A 322 -5.82 13.12 -10.51
N LYS A 323 -6.09 11.82 -10.36
CA LYS A 323 -7.23 11.33 -9.58
C LYS A 323 -6.77 10.77 -8.25
N LYS A 324 -7.58 10.93 -7.21
CA LYS A 324 -7.31 10.33 -5.90
C LYS A 324 -7.46 8.82 -6.00
N LEU A 325 -6.37 8.13 -5.74
CA LEU A 325 -6.33 6.68 -5.53
C LEU A 325 -6.11 6.48 -4.05
N GLN A 326 -7.08 5.90 -3.36
CA GLN A 326 -6.96 5.68 -1.93
C GLN A 326 -7.47 4.30 -1.59
N ILE A 327 -6.56 3.45 -1.17
CA ILE A 327 -6.92 2.31 -0.34
C ILE A 327 -6.76 2.80 1.10
N ARG A 328 -7.83 3.44 1.59
CA ARG A 328 -8.13 3.34 3.02
C ARG A 328 -8.17 1.85 3.36
N SER A 329 -8.02 1.44 4.60
CA SER A 329 -8.34 0.09 5.09
C SER A 329 -9.75 -0.38 4.63
N GLN A 330 -9.85 -0.73 3.36
CA GLN A 330 -10.99 -0.99 2.51
C GLN A 330 -10.45 -2.03 1.54
N SER A 331 -10.86 -3.26 1.78
CA SER A 331 -10.30 -4.48 1.21
C SER A 331 -10.25 -4.44 -0.33
N SER A 332 -9.04 -4.65 -0.86
CA SER A 332 -8.65 -5.21 -2.16
C SER A 332 -9.73 -5.39 -3.26
N SER A 333 -9.64 -4.59 -4.33
CA SER A 333 -10.14 -4.94 -5.67
C SER A 333 -9.25 -6.05 -6.25
N ALA A 334 -9.83 -7.23 -6.50
CA ALA A 334 -9.15 -8.31 -7.20
C ALA A 334 -8.97 -7.95 -8.68
N SER A 335 -7.71 -7.84 -9.12
CA SER A 335 -7.36 -7.77 -10.54
C SER A 335 -7.72 -9.09 -11.23
N ILE A 336 -8.62 -9.03 -12.22
CA ILE A 336 -9.08 -10.15 -13.04
C ILE A 336 -7.91 -10.67 -13.90
N PRO A 337 -7.52 -11.96 -13.82
CA PRO A 337 -6.63 -12.57 -14.80
C PRO A 337 -7.38 -12.72 -16.13
N ARG A 338 -6.89 -12.06 -17.19
CA ARG A 338 -7.29 -12.40 -18.57
C ARG A 338 -6.56 -13.68 -18.99
N PRO A 339 -7.25 -14.76 -19.39
CA PRO A 339 -6.58 -15.89 -20.01
C PRO A 339 -5.97 -15.49 -21.36
N ALA A 340 -4.75 -15.98 -21.61
CA ALA A 340 -4.04 -15.81 -22.87
C ALA A 340 -4.88 -16.41 -24.02
N SER A 341 -5.17 -15.59 -25.02
CA SER A 341 -5.92 -16.00 -26.20
C SER A 341 -4.96 -16.52 -27.26
N ASP A 342 -5.15 -17.78 -27.62
CA ASP A 342 -4.63 -18.42 -28.82
C ASP A 342 -5.25 -17.76 -30.08
N PRO A 343 -4.51 -17.54 -31.18
CA PRO A 343 -5.03 -16.81 -32.33
C PRO A 343 -5.66 -17.78 -33.34
N SER A 344 -6.92 -18.15 -33.14
CA SER A 344 -7.81 -18.53 -34.25
C SER A 344 -9.24 -18.74 -33.73
N THR A 345 -10.23 -18.23 -34.47
CA THR A 345 -11.70 -18.31 -34.24
C THR A 345 -12.31 -17.14 -33.46
N GLN A 346 -12.95 -16.22 -34.19
CA GLN A 346 -13.78 -15.14 -33.62
C GLN A 346 -15.04 -15.71 -32.94
N PRO A 347 -15.34 -15.35 -31.68
CA PRO A 347 -16.64 -15.55 -31.06
C PRO A 347 -17.47 -14.26 -31.01
N PRO A 348 -18.80 -14.35 -30.79
CA PRO A 348 -19.71 -13.21 -30.81
C PRO A 348 -19.41 -12.22 -29.68
N SER A 349 -19.64 -10.94 -29.97
CA SER A 349 -19.43 -9.75 -29.11
C SER A 349 -19.74 -10.01 -27.63
N ALA A 350 -18.69 -10.12 -26.80
CA ALA A 350 -18.83 -10.29 -25.35
C ALA A 350 -19.37 -8.99 -24.73
N ARG A 351 -20.63 -9.00 -24.28
CA ARG A 351 -21.23 -7.90 -23.52
C ARG A 351 -20.39 -7.62 -22.27
N VAL A 352 -20.04 -6.35 -22.08
CA VAL A 352 -19.47 -5.86 -20.83
C VAL A 352 -20.43 -6.22 -19.69
N PRO A 353 -19.99 -6.90 -18.62
CA PRO A 353 -20.83 -7.20 -17.48
C PRO A 353 -21.45 -5.90 -16.94
N GLN A 354 -22.78 -5.84 -16.87
CA GLN A 354 -23.48 -4.71 -16.29
C GLN A 354 -23.19 -4.68 -14.78
N ALA A 355 -22.82 -3.51 -14.26
CA ALA A 355 -22.69 -3.27 -12.84
C ALA A 355 -24.08 -3.37 -12.19
N ASN A 356 -24.22 -4.22 -11.17
CA ASN A 356 -25.50 -4.48 -10.50
C ASN A 356 -25.33 -4.34 -8.99
N LEU A 357 -26.35 -3.75 -8.33
CA LEU A 357 -26.46 -3.75 -6.87
C LEU A 357 -26.63 -5.18 -6.32
N LEU A 358 -26.27 -5.39 -5.06
CA LEU A 358 -26.39 -6.69 -4.40
C LEU A 358 -27.85 -7.04 -4.13
N THR A 359 -28.24 -8.26 -4.50
CA THR A 359 -29.55 -8.86 -4.17
C THR A 359 -29.41 -10.10 -3.29
N SER A 360 -28.19 -10.41 -2.84
CA SER A 360 -27.91 -11.54 -1.96
C SER A 360 -26.63 -11.31 -1.16
N PHE A 361 -26.51 -12.01 -0.03
CA PHE A 361 -25.35 -11.91 0.85
C PHE A 361 -24.26 -12.90 0.43
N PRO A 362 -22.97 -12.50 0.42
CA PRO A 362 -21.84 -13.39 0.18
C PRO A 362 -21.55 -14.28 1.40
N TYR A 363 -22.39 -15.30 1.62
CA TYR A 363 -22.29 -16.21 2.76
C TYR A 363 -20.93 -16.92 2.86
N VAL A 364 -20.56 -17.25 4.10
CA VAL A 364 -19.40 -18.09 4.41
C VAL A 364 -19.63 -19.49 3.81
N PRO A 365 -18.66 -20.08 3.08
CA PRO A 365 -18.88 -21.36 2.41
C PRO A 365 -19.23 -22.49 3.40
N PRO A 366 -20.21 -23.37 3.09
CA PRO A 366 -20.59 -24.47 3.97
C PRO A 366 -19.44 -25.41 4.36
N THR A 367 -18.41 -25.50 3.51
CA THR A 367 -17.20 -26.30 3.72
C THR A 367 -16.35 -25.82 4.91
N VAL A 368 -16.46 -24.55 5.30
CA VAL A 368 -15.76 -24.00 6.48
C VAL A 368 -16.68 -23.80 7.68
N THR A 369 -18.01 -23.86 7.51
CA THR A 369 -19.00 -23.68 8.60
C THR A 369 -19.19 -24.94 9.45
N THR A 370 -18.11 -25.58 9.87
CA THR A 370 -18.14 -26.91 10.51
C THR A 370 -18.10 -26.88 12.04
N CYS A 371 -18.12 -25.71 12.69
CA CYS A 371 -18.13 -25.65 14.16
C CYS A 371 -19.35 -26.38 14.73
N VAL A 372 -19.11 -27.34 15.62
CA VAL A 372 -20.13 -28.21 16.27
C VAL A 372 -20.48 -27.80 17.70
N GLN A 373 -19.99 -26.64 18.17
CA GLN A 373 -20.32 -26.18 19.52
C GLN A 373 -21.83 -25.95 19.66
N PRO A 374 -22.48 -26.44 20.73
CA PRO A 374 -23.93 -26.32 20.89
C PRO A 374 -24.45 -24.87 20.81
N VAL A 375 -23.73 -23.91 21.38
CA VAL A 375 -24.07 -22.47 21.33
C VAL A 375 -24.03 -21.95 19.89
N CYS A 376 -23.10 -22.45 19.08
CA CYS A 376 -22.96 -22.06 17.67
C CYS A 376 -24.07 -22.67 16.80
N ALA A 377 -24.55 -23.87 17.14
CA ALA A 377 -25.61 -24.55 16.38
C ALA A 377 -26.92 -23.73 16.38
N LEU A 378 -27.27 -23.10 17.51
CA LEU A 378 -28.44 -22.23 17.61
C LEU A 378 -28.32 -21.00 16.70
N GLN A 379 -27.15 -20.35 16.67
CA GLN A 379 -26.90 -19.20 15.80
C GLN A 379 -26.94 -19.58 14.31
N LYS A 380 -26.40 -20.75 13.94
CA LYS A 380 -26.40 -21.23 12.55
C LYS A 380 -27.77 -21.64 12.04
N ALA A 381 -28.70 -22.00 12.93
CA ALA A 381 -30.01 -22.50 12.57
C ALA A 381 -30.97 -21.40 12.07
N ASP A 382 -30.67 -20.12 12.31
CA ASP A 382 -31.49 -19.02 11.79
C ASP A 382 -31.37 -18.96 10.25
N PRO A 383 -32.45 -19.24 9.49
CA PRO A 383 -32.41 -19.19 8.02
C PRO A 383 -32.18 -17.77 7.49
N ASN A 384 -32.48 -16.74 8.30
CA ASN A 384 -32.36 -15.31 7.99
C ASN A 384 -31.12 -14.67 8.65
N GLY A 385 -30.24 -15.48 9.24
CA GLY A 385 -28.96 -15.05 9.80
C GLY A 385 -27.79 -15.42 8.90
N LEU A 386 -26.56 -15.19 9.38
CA LEU A 386 -25.34 -15.50 8.63
C LEU A 386 -25.09 -16.96 8.30
N ARG A 387 -25.80 -17.90 8.96
CA ARG A 387 -25.55 -19.36 8.87
C ARG A 387 -24.11 -19.77 9.23
N ALA A 388 -23.42 -18.91 9.97
CA ALA A 388 -22.05 -19.09 10.44
C ALA A 388 -21.92 -18.53 11.85
N CYS A 389 -21.08 -19.15 12.68
CA CYS A 389 -20.74 -18.63 13.99
C CYS A 389 -19.38 -17.93 13.98
N LYS A 390 -19.01 -17.30 15.10
CA LYS A 390 -17.69 -16.69 15.32
C LYS A 390 -16.52 -17.61 14.93
N HIS A 391 -16.56 -18.88 15.33
CA HIS A 391 -15.48 -19.83 15.07
C HIS A 391 -15.34 -20.16 13.57
N ASP A 392 -16.44 -20.23 12.82
CA ASP A 392 -16.37 -20.49 11.38
C ASP A 392 -15.81 -19.29 10.63
N VAL A 393 -16.26 -18.08 10.99
CA VAL A 393 -15.76 -16.82 10.42
C VAL A 393 -14.29 -16.67 10.73
N GLU A 394 -13.87 -16.85 11.99
CA GLU A 394 -12.45 -16.82 12.36
C GLU A 394 -11.62 -17.83 11.55
N ARG A 395 -12.11 -19.06 11.41
CA ARG A 395 -11.44 -20.11 10.64
C ARG A 395 -11.25 -19.70 9.17
N LEU A 396 -12.30 -19.20 8.53
CA LEU A 396 -12.23 -18.69 7.15
C LEU A 396 -11.24 -17.54 7.04
N LEU A 397 -11.32 -16.56 7.95
CA LEU A 397 -10.48 -15.36 7.91
C LEU A 397 -9.00 -15.68 8.22
N ARG A 398 -8.71 -16.66 9.08
CA ARG A 398 -7.35 -17.15 9.34
C ARG A 398 -6.72 -17.81 8.11
N ALA A 399 -7.53 -18.44 7.26
CA ALA A 399 -7.06 -19.00 6.00
C ALA A 399 -6.55 -17.95 4.99
N SER A 400 -6.75 -16.65 5.24
CA SER A 400 -6.16 -15.57 4.45
C SER A 400 -4.62 -15.54 4.47
N GLY A 401 -4.00 -16.07 5.52
CA GLY A 401 -2.57 -15.92 5.77
C GLY A 401 -2.15 -14.51 6.19
N THR A 402 -3.08 -13.55 6.26
CA THR A 402 -2.86 -12.16 6.70
C THR A 402 -3.67 -11.81 7.94
N TYR A 403 -4.28 -12.80 8.60
CA TYR A 403 -5.10 -12.61 9.80
C TYR A 403 -4.31 -11.95 10.93
N GLY A 404 -4.79 -10.79 11.37
CA GLY A 404 -4.20 -10.00 12.43
C GLY A 404 -5.07 -8.80 12.75
N TYR A 405 -4.72 -8.08 13.81
CA TYR A 405 -5.50 -6.95 14.33
C TYR A 405 -5.83 -5.91 13.25
N GLU A 406 -4.80 -5.39 12.57
CA GLU A 406 -5.00 -4.35 11.54
C GLU A 406 -5.83 -4.87 10.37
N TRP A 407 -5.59 -6.11 9.94
CA TRP A 407 -6.33 -6.73 8.85
C TRP A 407 -7.82 -6.93 9.19
N LEU A 408 -8.14 -7.37 10.41
CA LEU A 408 -9.53 -7.49 10.87
C LEU A 408 -10.24 -6.14 10.94
N ARG A 409 -9.54 -5.05 11.27
CA ARG A 409 -10.13 -3.70 11.19
C ARG A 409 -10.52 -3.32 9.76
N GLN A 410 -9.78 -3.77 8.75
CA GLN A 410 -10.14 -3.54 7.34
C GLN A 410 -11.38 -4.35 6.97
N GLU A 411 -11.43 -5.63 7.34
CA GLU A 411 -12.62 -6.45 7.11
C GLU A 411 -13.84 -5.88 7.84
N ARG A 412 -13.71 -5.42 9.09
CA ARG A 412 -14.80 -4.75 9.81
C ARG A 412 -15.40 -3.59 9.00
N LEU A 413 -14.56 -2.74 8.39
CA LEU A 413 -15.02 -1.61 7.57
C LEU A 413 -15.69 -2.05 6.26
N ARG A 414 -15.30 -3.20 5.70
CA ARG A 414 -15.94 -3.82 4.55
C ARG A 414 -17.38 -4.25 4.87
N TRP A 415 -17.60 -4.76 6.08
CA TRP A 415 -18.89 -5.28 6.56
C TRP A 415 -19.72 -4.26 7.34
N HIS A 416 -19.37 -2.97 7.32
CA HIS A 416 -20.15 -1.94 8.03
C HIS A 416 -21.59 -1.88 7.49
N PRO A 417 -22.63 -1.98 8.34
CA PRO A 417 -24.02 -2.12 7.90
C PRO A 417 -24.48 -0.98 6.98
N ASP A 418 -24.17 0.27 7.31
CA ASP A 418 -24.56 1.41 6.45
C ASP A 418 -23.85 1.42 5.11
N ARG A 419 -22.57 1.00 5.07
CA ARG A 419 -21.80 0.97 3.83
C ARG A 419 -22.28 -0.16 2.94
N PHE A 420 -22.48 -1.33 3.52
CA PHE A 420 -22.99 -2.51 2.82
C PHE A 420 -24.41 -2.26 2.29
N GLY A 421 -25.30 -1.65 3.08
CA GLY A 421 -26.66 -1.31 2.66
C GLY A 421 -26.74 -0.36 1.45
N ARG A 422 -25.74 0.51 1.24
CA ARG A 422 -25.67 1.34 0.01
C ARG A 422 -25.35 0.53 -1.24
N LEU A 423 -24.73 -0.64 -1.08
CA LEU A 423 -24.41 -1.57 -2.17
C LEU A 423 -25.58 -2.49 -2.51
N CYS A 424 -26.61 -2.54 -1.66
CA CYS A 424 -27.78 -3.40 -1.84
C CYS A 424 -28.85 -2.74 -2.74
N ALA A 425 -29.53 -3.58 -3.51
CA ALA A 425 -30.79 -3.24 -4.17
C ALA A 425 -31.82 -2.79 -3.12
N GLU A 426 -32.75 -1.93 -3.50
CA GLU A 426 -33.66 -1.27 -2.56
C GLU A 426 -34.54 -2.28 -1.81
N GLU A 427 -35.07 -3.26 -2.54
CA GLU A 427 -35.89 -4.36 -2.03
C GLU A 427 -35.17 -5.30 -1.07
N TRP A 428 -33.82 -5.32 -1.11
CA TRP A 428 -32.99 -6.22 -0.30
C TRP A 428 -32.10 -5.47 0.71
N ARG A 429 -32.24 -4.15 0.79
CA ARG A 429 -31.34 -3.27 1.56
C ARG A 429 -31.34 -3.55 3.05
N ASP A 430 -32.52 -3.74 3.64
CA ASP A 430 -32.66 -3.94 5.08
C ASP A 430 -32.17 -5.32 5.50
N GLU A 431 -32.45 -6.36 4.69
CA GLU A 431 -31.95 -7.71 4.92
C GLU A 431 -30.41 -7.78 4.78
N GLY A 432 -29.86 -7.18 3.71
CA GLY A 432 -28.41 -7.08 3.52
C GLY A 432 -27.72 -6.30 4.65
N ARG A 433 -28.35 -5.23 5.16
CA ARG A 433 -27.84 -4.47 6.32
C ARG A 433 -27.80 -5.33 7.58
N LYS A 434 -28.86 -6.09 7.86
CA LYS A 434 -28.94 -6.99 9.02
C LYS A 434 -27.83 -8.05 8.98
N LEU A 435 -27.62 -8.70 7.84
CA LEU A 435 -26.58 -9.72 7.67
C LEU A 435 -25.16 -9.13 7.79
N ALA A 436 -24.94 -7.95 7.21
CA ALA A 436 -23.67 -7.23 7.36
C ALA A 436 -23.41 -6.84 8.83
N GLU A 437 -24.44 -6.42 9.56
CA GLU A 437 -24.35 -6.11 11.00
C GLU A 437 -23.94 -7.34 11.83
N GLU A 438 -24.48 -8.53 11.53
CA GLU A 438 -24.05 -9.78 12.18
C GLU A 438 -22.57 -10.08 11.91
N MET A 439 -22.10 -9.89 10.67
CA MET A 439 -20.71 -10.15 10.29
C MET A 439 -19.78 -9.15 10.98
N PHE A 440 -20.18 -7.88 11.00
CA PHE A 440 -19.50 -6.80 11.70
C PHE A 440 -19.33 -7.11 13.20
N LYS A 441 -20.39 -7.57 13.87
CA LYS A 441 -20.35 -7.96 15.29
C LYS A 441 -19.39 -9.12 15.54
N ILE A 442 -19.38 -10.13 14.67
CA ILE A 442 -18.44 -11.24 14.78
C ILE A 442 -16.99 -10.73 14.66
N ILE A 443 -16.69 -9.90 13.66
CA ILE A 443 -15.35 -9.34 13.47
C ILE A 443 -14.94 -8.46 14.66
N ASP A 444 -15.86 -7.70 15.24
CA ASP A 444 -15.59 -6.91 16.46
C ASP A 444 -15.18 -7.78 17.64
N ILE A 445 -15.83 -8.92 17.83
CA ILE A 445 -15.43 -9.88 18.87
C ILE A 445 -14.03 -10.43 18.59
N LEU A 446 -13.70 -10.75 17.34
CA LEU A 446 -12.36 -11.25 16.96
C LEU A 446 -11.26 -10.21 17.18
N ILE A 447 -11.55 -8.92 16.94
CA ILE A 447 -10.64 -7.82 17.25
C ILE A 447 -10.40 -7.74 18.76
N ALA A 448 -11.45 -7.80 19.57
CA ALA A 448 -11.37 -7.75 21.03
C ALA A 448 -10.58 -8.94 21.61
N ASP A 449 -10.72 -10.14 21.02
CA ASP A 449 -9.93 -11.31 21.41
C ASP A 449 -8.44 -11.10 21.14
N LEU A 450 -8.07 -10.54 19.98
CA LEU A 450 -6.67 -10.24 19.65
C LEU A 450 -6.06 -9.17 20.55
N GLU A 451 -6.83 -8.14 20.93
CA GLU A 451 -6.40 -7.14 21.90
C GLU A 451 -6.17 -7.77 23.29
N SER A 452 -7.08 -8.64 23.71
CA SER A 452 -6.98 -9.36 24.98
C SER A 452 -5.77 -10.30 25.02
N ALA A 453 -5.54 -11.07 23.95
CA ALA A 453 -4.36 -11.92 23.82
C ALA A 453 -3.05 -11.12 23.87
N ARG A 454 -3.02 -9.96 23.20
CA ARG A 454 -1.87 -9.04 23.22
C ARG A 454 -1.61 -8.47 24.62
N ALA A 455 -2.66 -8.14 25.37
CA ALA A 455 -2.55 -7.65 26.75
C ALA A 455 -2.00 -8.73 27.70
N ASN A 456 -2.36 -10.00 27.46
CA ASN A 456 -1.92 -11.14 28.26
C ASN A 456 -0.51 -11.64 27.91
N GLY A 457 0.14 -11.06 26.89
CA GLY A 457 1.50 -11.45 26.48
C GLY A 457 1.58 -12.75 25.68
N ASP A 458 0.43 -13.31 25.27
CA ASP A 458 0.36 -14.44 24.36
C ASP A 458 0.74 -13.95 22.95
N ARG A 459 1.99 -14.17 22.56
CA ARG A 459 2.52 -13.85 21.22
C ARG A 459 2.44 -15.02 20.26
#